data_AF-A0A5C6DK44-F1
#
_entry.id   AF-A0A5C6DK44-F1
#
_cell.length_a   1.000
_cell.length_b   1.000
_cell.length_c   1.000
_cell.angle_alpha   90.00
_cell.angle_beta   90.00
_cell.angle_gamma   90.00
#
_symmetry.space_group_name_H-M   'P 1'
#
loop_
_entity.id
_entity.type
_entity.pdbx_description
1 polymer ?
#
loop_
_entity_poly.entity_id
_entity_poly.type
_entity_poly.pdbx_seq_one_letter_code
_entity_poly.pdbx_strand_id
1 'polypeptide(L)'
;MTNPSPPRDPEVQAYNLRVGLILFFVYSLLYVGFVLLNAIKPSIMETIVLAGLNLAIVYGFGLILAAIVMALLYGFLCRTESSVSASQSEVSDE
;
A
#
# COMPACT_ATOMS: atom_id res chain seq x y z
N MET A 1 19.41 -15.56 -28.41
CA MET A 1 19.83 -14.36 -27.65
C MET A 1 18.82 -14.13 -26.53
N THR A 2 18.96 -14.82 -25.41
CA THR A 2 18.21 -14.51 -24.17
C THR A 2 19.27 -14.31 -23.11
N ASN A 3 19.62 -13.06 -22.83
CA ASN A 3 20.48 -12.72 -21.71
C ASN A 3 19.64 -12.91 -20.43
N PRO A 4 19.95 -13.86 -19.54
CA PRO A 4 19.23 -13.97 -18.28
C PRO A 4 19.55 -12.74 -17.45
N SER A 5 18.52 -11.99 -17.05
CA SER A 5 18.69 -10.85 -16.15
C SER A 5 19.48 -11.27 -14.90
N PRO A 6 20.42 -10.45 -14.41
CA PRO A 6 21.18 -10.79 -13.21
C PRO A 6 20.23 -11.10 -12.03
N PRO A 7 20.57 -12.07 -11.17
CA PRO A 7 19.79 -12.39 -9.98
C PRO A 7 19.58 -11.12 -9.15
N ARG A 8 18.32 -10.81 -8.82
CA ARG A 8 17.99 -9.66 -7.98
C ARG A 8 18.52 -9.90 -6.56
N ASP A 9 19.18 -8.91 -5.98
CA ASP A 9 19.81 -9.03 -4.67
C ASP A 9 18.82 -9.53 -3.60
N PRO A 10 19.14 -10.62 -2.87
CA PRO A 10 18.23 -11.21 -1.90
C PRO A 10 17.91 -10.26 -0.73
N GLU A 11 18.82 -9.35 -0.40
CA GLU A 11 18.63 -8.34 0.66
C GLU A 11 17.55 -7.31 0.30
N VAL A 12 17.55 -6.81 -0.94
CA VAL A 12 16.54 -5.87 -1.45
C VAL A 12 15.16 -6.54 -1.49
N GLN A 13 15.10 -7.83 -1.83
CA GLN A 13 13.85 -8.60 -1.81
C GLN A 13 13.26 -8.73 -0.40
N ALA A 14 14.09 -9.03 0.60
CA ALA A 14 13.65 -9.18 1.99
C ALA A 14 13.12 -7.86 2.57
N TYR A 15 13.75 -6.73 2.23
CA TYR A 15 13.28 -5.41 2.66
C TYR A 15 11.93 -5.04 2.03
N ASN A 16 11.81 -5.13 0.70
CA ASN A 16 10.56 -4.84 -0.02
C ASN A 16 9.40 -5.67 0.51
N LEU A 17 9.65 -6.95 0.82
CA LEU A 17 8.64 -7.82 1.42
C LEU A 17 8.17 -7.33 2.80
N ARG A 18 9.09 -6.86 3.65
CA ARG A 18 8.73 -6.31 4.99
C ARG A 18 7.89 -5.05 4.85
N VAL A 19 8.29 -4.13 3.98
CA VAL A 19 7.56 -2.89 3.72
C VAL A 19 6.15 -3.22 3.20
N GLY A 20 6.04 -4.11 2.21
CA GLY A 20 4.75 -4.57 1.67
C GLY A 20 3.85 -5.20 2.72
N LEU A 21 4.41 -6.02 3.63
CA LEU A 21 3.67 -6.62 4.74
C LEU A 21 3.15 -5.59 5.75
N ILE A 22 3.94 -4.55 6.07
CA ILE A 22 3.49 -3.47 6.97
C ILE A 22 2.31 -2.73 6.33
N LEU A 23 2.42 -2.34 5.06
CA LEU A 23 1.34 -1.68 4.32
C LEU A 23 0.08 -2.56 4.22
N PHE A 24 0.26 -3.87 4.01
CA PHE A 24 -0.84 -4.84 4.01
C PHE A 24 -1.57 -4.90 5.36
N PHE A 25 -0.82 -4.94 6.46
CA PHE A 25 -1.41 -4.96 7.81
C PHE A 25 -2.14 -3.67 8.13
N VAL A 26 -1.58 -2.51 7.77
CA VAL A 26 -2.22 -1.21 7.94
C VAL A 26 -3.54 -1.15 7.17
N TYR A 27 -3.54 -1.56 5.89
CA TYR A 27 -4.77 -1.62 5.10
C TYR A 27 -5.78 -2.60 5.68
N SER A 28 -5.33 -3.78 6.11
CA SER A 28 -6.21 -4.78 6.74
C SER A 28 -6.89 -4.24 7.99
N LEU A 29 -6.17 -3.50 8.84
CA LEU A 29 -6.76 -2.87 10.03
C LEU A 29 -7.84 -1.84 9.67
N LEU A 30 -7.56 -0.99 8.68
CA LEU A 30 -8.54 -0.01 8.18
C LEU A 30 -9.78 -0.70 7.61
N TYR A 31 -9.59 -1.75 6.82
CA TYR A 31 -10.67 -2.53 6.23
C TYR A 31 -11.50 -3.25 7.29
N VAL A 32 -10.87 -3.93 8.24
CA VAL A 32 -11.57 -4.59 9.35
C VAL A 32 -12.33 -3.57 10.19
N GLY A 33 -11.73 -2.41 10.49
CA GLY A 33 -12.41 -1.32 11.18
C GLY A 33 -13.65 -0.84 10.43
N PHE A 34 -13.56 -0.66 9.11
CA PHE A 34 -14.70 -0.33 8.26
C PHE A 34 -15.77 -1.42 8.31
N VAL A 35 -15.41 -2.69 8.09
CA VAL A 35 -16.36 -3.81 8.11
C VAL A 35 -17.04 -3.92 9.49
N LEU A 36 -16.31 -3.71 10.58
CA LEU A 36 -16.85 -3.76 11.93
C LEU A 36 -17.79 -2.59 12.23
N LEU A 37 -17.44 -1.38 11.76
CA LEU A 37 -18.33 -0.21 11.80
C LEU A 37 -19.63 -0.45 11.02
N ASN A 38 -19.51 -1.07 9.84
CA ASN A 38 -20.66 -1.47 9.01
C ASN A 38 -21.53 -2.51 9.73
N ALA A 39 -20.90 -3.47 10.42
CA ALA A 39 -21.59 -4.57 11.09
C ALA A 39 -22.30 -4.16 12.39
N ILE A 40 -21.73 -3.26 13.19
CA ILE A 40 -22.26 -2.90 14.53
C ILE A 40 -23.32 -1.80 14.46
N LYS A 41 -23.22 -0.85 13.51
CA LYS A 41 -24.16 0.28 13.39
C LYS A 41 -24.75 0.42 11.98
N PRO A 42 -25.55 -0.56 11.53
CA PRO A 42 -26.29 -0.43 10.27
C PRO A 42 -27.29 0.73 10.29
N SER A 43 -27.74 1.18 11.47
CA SER A 43 -28.69 2.29 11.61
C SER A 43 -28.15 3.67 11.23
N ILE A 44 -26.82 3.87 11.21
CA ILE A 44 -26.21 5.11 10.69
C ILE A 44 -26.13 5.05 9.15
N MET A 45 -26.18 3.87 8.54
CA MET A 45 -26.09 3.70 7.08
C MET A 45 -27.34 4.18 6.34
N GLU A 46 -28.53 4.16 6.95
CA GLU A 46 -29.70 4.74 6.28
C GLU A 46 -29.65 6.27 6.17
N THR A 47 -28.69 6.92 6.83
CA THR A 47 -28.51 8.36 6.70
C THR A 47 -27.90 8.65 5.33
N ILE A 48 -28.71 9.23 4.45
CA ILE A 48 -28.29 9.77 3.16
C ILE A 48 -27.49 11.04 3.43
N VAL A 49 -26.17 11.01 3.28
CA VAL A 49 -25.30 12.11 3.78
C VAL A 49 -24.87 13.05 2.67
N LEU A 50 -24.68 12.56 1.44
CA LEU A 50 -24.32 13.39 0.28
C LEU A 50 -25.02 12.87 -0.99
N ALA A 51 -25.84 13.71 -1.64
CA ALA A 51 -26.40 13.49 -2.98
C ALA A 51 -27.19 12.16 -3.21
N GLY A 52 -27.79 11.56 -2.17
CA GLY A 52 -28.45 10.25 -2.29
C GLY A 52 -27.54 9.05 -1.98
N LEU A 53 -26.26 9.30 -1.69
CA LEU A 53 -25.25 8.28 -1.45
C LEU A 53 -25.21 7.88 0.03
N ASN A 54 -25.23 6.57 0.24
CA ASN A 54 -25.17 5.95 1.55
C ASN A 54 -23.78 6.17 2.18
N LEU A 55 -23.71 6.41 3.50
CA LEU A 55 -22.44 6.64 4.19
C LEU A 55 -21.44 5.49 3.98
N ALA A 56 -21.95 4.26 3.79
CA ALA A 56 -21.19 3.08 3.39
C ALA A 56 -20.30 3.34 2.17
N ILE A 57 -20.84 3.99 1.14
CA ILE A 57 -20.19 4.21 -0.14
C ILE A 57 -19.09 5.27 -0.01
N VAL A 58 -19.34 6.33 0.75
CA VAL A 58 -18.35 7.39 1.01
C VAL A 58 -17.12 6.82 1.74
N TYR A 59 -17.35 6.00 2.77
CA TYR A 59 -16.26 5.32 3.48
C TYR A 59 -15.58 4.24 2.61
N GLY A 60 -16.33 3.54 1.75
CA GLY A 60 -15.78 2.61 0.77
C GLY A 60 -14.84 3.30 -0.23
N PHE A 61 -15.22 4.47 -0.75
CA PHE A 61 -14.32 5.31 -1.55
C PHE A 61 -13.10 5.78 -0.77
N GLY A 62 -13.26 6.09 0.52
CA GLY A 62 -12.14 6.39 1.42
C GLY A 62 -11.12 5.26 1.50
N LEU A 63 -11.57 4.01 1.59
CA LEU A 63 -10.68 2.84 1.59
C LEU A 63 -9.94 2.66 0.25
N ILE A 64 -10.61 2.90 -0.87
CA ILE A 64 -9.98 2.85 -2.20
C ILE A 64 -8.88 3.90 -2.30
N LEU A 65 -9.15 5.14 -1.87
CA LEU A 65 -8.15 6.21 -1.79
C LEU A 65 -6.97 5.82 -0.90
N ALA A 66 -7.24 5.24 0.28
CA ALA A 66 -6.20 4.78 1.18
C ALA A 66 -5.31 3.69 0.54
N ALA A 67 -5.91 2.74 -0.18
CA ALA A 67 -5.17 1.70 -0.90
C ALA A 67 -4.26 2.29 -1.99
N ILE A 68 -4.77 3.27 -2.76
CA ILE A 68 -3.99 3.95 -3.80
C ILE A 68 -2.80 4.69 -3.18
N VAL A 69 -3.03 5.44 -2.10
CA VAL A 69 -1.95 6.16 -1.39
C VAL A 69 -0.89 5.17 -0.90
N MET A 70 -1.30 4.05 -0.31
CA MET A 70 -0.36 3.02 0.15
C MET A 70 0.42 2.37 -1.00
N ALA A 71 -0.22 2.10 -2.14
CA ALA A 71 0.46 1.57 -3.32
C ALA A 71 1.50 2.56 -3.87
N LEU A 72 1.19 3.85 -3.88
CA LEU A 72 2.13 4.91 -4.27
C LEU A 72 3.28 5.04 -3.29
N LEU A 73 3.01 4.98 -1.97
CA LEU A 73 4.04 5.00 -0.94
C LEU A 73 4.98 3.79 -1.05
N TYR A 74 4.44 2.58 -1.25
CA TYR A 74 5.23 1.39 -1.49
C TYR A 74 6.13 1.56 -2.73
N GLY A 75 5.56 2.01 -3.85
CA GLY A 75 6.30 2.24 -5.08
C GLY A 75 7.37 3.34 -4.97
N PHE A 76 7.14 4.35 -4.13
CA PHE A 76 8.11 5.41 -3.87
C PHE A 76 9.26 4.94 -2.98
N LEU A 77 8.97 4.19 -1.90
CA LEU A 77 9.98 3.55 -1.07
C LEU A 77 10.83 2.62 -1.96
N CYS A 78 10.22 1.62 -2.62
CA CYS A 78 10.88 0.70 -3.56
C CYS A 78 11.76 1.36 -4.64
N ARG A 79 11.45 2.58 -5.04
CA ARG A 79 12.24 3.33 -6.02
C ARG A 79 13.42 4.08 -5.40
N THR A 80 13.27 4.61 -4.19
CA THR A 80 14.34 5.30 -3.45
C THR A 80 15.53 4.37 -3.19
N GLU A 81 15.29 3.15 -2.70
CA GLU A 81 16.40 2.19 -2.50
C GLU A 81 17.07 1.76 -3.80
N SER A 82 16.31 1.58 -4.89
CA SER A 82 16.89 1.23 -6.19
C SER A 82 17.89 2.30 -6.67
N SER A 83 17.62 3.59 -6.39
CA SER A 83 18.57 4.66 -6.68
C SER A 83 19.73 4.73 -5.69
N VAL A 84 19.50 4.52 -4.39
CA VAL A 84 20.54 4.57 -3.35
C VAL A 84 21.56 3.44 -3.52
N SER A 85 21.08 2.22 -3.84
CA SER A 85 21.95 1.05 -4.04
C SER A 85 22.83 1.20 -5.28
N ALA A 86 22.31 1.78 -6.37
CA ALA A 86 23.10 2.05 -7.58
C ALA A 86 24.25 3.03 -7.33
N SER A 87 23.99 4.08 -6.55
CA SER A 87 25.02 5.05 -6.14
C SER A 87 26.03 4.51 -5.12
N GLN A 88 25.73 3.43 -4.42
CA GLN A 88 26.67 2.82 -3.46
C GLN A 88 27.64 1.84 -4.12
N SER A 89 27.23 1.21 -5.23
CA SER A 89 28.11 0.39 -6.07
C SER A 89 29.16 1.22 -6.83
N GLU A 90 28.86 2.46 -7.25
CA GLU A 90 29.84 3.31 -7.94
C GLU A 90 30.94 3.87 -7.01
N VAL A 91 30.67 4.00 -5.70
CA VAL A 91 31.63 4.58 -4.73
C VAL A 91 32.56 3.52 -4.12
N SER A 92 32.26 2.22 -4.26
CA SER A 92 33.10 1.14 -3.72
C SER A 92 34.19 0.66 -4.68
N ASP A 93 34.18 1.12 -5.93
CA ASP A 93 35.15 0.77 -6.98
C ASP A 93 36.24 1.85 -7.21
N GLU A 94 36.31 2.90 -6.37
CA GLU A 94 37.34 3.96 -6.43
C GLU A 94 38.38 3.88 -5.29
#